data_AF-A0A424W6P5-F1
#
_entry.id   AF-A0A424W6P5-F1
#
_cell.length_a   1.000
_cell.length_b   1.000
_cell.length_c   1.000
_cell.angle_alpha   90.00
_cell.angle_beta   90.00
_cell.angle_gamma   90.00
#
_symmetry.space_group_name_H-M   'P 1'
#
loop_
_entity.id
_entity.type
_entity.pdbx_description
1 polymer ?
#
loop_
_entity_poly.entity_id
_entity_poly.type
_entity_poly.pdbx_seq_one_letter_code
_entity_poly.pdbx_strand_id
1 'polypeptide(L)' 'MSWDALFSLQGHSPYLLGAYGVTLALIGLEALVLWRRSRVRRAAQAAARVDGTAP' A
#
# COMPACT_ATOMS: atom_id res chain seq x y z
N MET A 1 16.14 -24.80 -1.19
CA MET A 1 15.95 -23.71 -2.17
C MET A 1 16.48 -22.41 -1.56
N SER A 2 17.76 -22.11 -1.80
CA SER A 2 18.30 -20.79 -2.19
C SER A 2 17.87 -19.49 -1.48
N TRP A 3 17.48 -19.49 -0.21
CA TRP A 3 17.40 -18.22 0.56
C TRP A 3 18.78 -17.54 0.66
N ASP A 4 19.84 -18.33 0.78
CA ASP A 4 21.23 -17.85 0.74
C ASP A 4 21.61 -17.24 -0.61
N ALA A 5 21.12 -17.77 -1.73
CA ALA A 5 21.47 -17.24 -3.06
C ALA A 5 20.98 -15.80 -3.27
N LEU A 6 19.83 -15.44 -2.68
CA LEU A 6 19.29 -14.08 -2.75
C LEU A 6 20.23 -13.05 -2.10
N PHE A 7 21.04 -13.44 -1.12
CA PHE A 7 22.03 -12.59 -0.43
C PHE A 7 23.47 -12.87 -0.88
N SER A 8 23.75 -14.05 -1.42
CA SER A 8 25.06 -14.54 -1.86
C SER A 8 25.40 -14.14 -3.30
N LEU A 9 24.48 -13.48 -4.02
CA LEU A 9 24.74 -12.84 -5.31
C LEU A 9 25.69 -11.63 -5.16
N GLN A 10 26.97 -11.91 -4.85
CA GLN A 10 28.14 -11.09 -5.20
C GLN A 10 28.02 -9.57 -4.95
N GLY A 11 27.34 -9.15 -3.88
CA GLY A 11 27.14 -7.73 -3.54
C GLY A 11 26.06 -6.98 -4.34
N HIS A 12 25.33 -7.64 -5.24
CA HIS A 12 24.24 -7.05 -6.03
C HIS A 12 22.85 -7.21 -5.38
N SER A 13 22.75 -8.11 -4.39
CA SER A 13 21.55 -8.32 -3.58
C SER A 13 20.93 -7.03 -2.98
N PRO A 14 21.71 -6.08 -2.43
CA PRO A 14 21.15 -4.83 -1.89
C PRO A 14 20.47 -3.96 -2.95
N TYR A 15 20.99 -3.96 -4.18
CA TYR A 15 20.41 -3.20 -5.29
C TYR A 15 19.11 -3.82 -5.78
N LEU A 16 19.02 -5.16 -5.85
CA LEU A 16 17.77 -5.84 -6.16
C LEU A 16 16.72 -5.61 -5.06
N LEU A 17 17.10 -5.81 -3.79
CA LEU A 17 16.21 -5.55 -2.66
C LEU A 17 15.77 -4.08 -2.61
N GLY A 18 16.68 -3.15 -2.92
CA GLY A 18 16.37 -1.74 -3.06
C GLY A 18 15.37 -1.48 -4.19
N ALA A 19 15.66 -1.92 -5.42
CA ALA A 19 14.82 -1.68 -6.58
C ALA A 19 13.42 -2.28 -6.43
N TYR A 20 13.33 -3.59 -6.18
CA TYR A 20 12.04 -4.28 -6.07
C TYR A 20 11.31 -3.92 -4.76
N GLY A 21 12.04 -3.70 -3.67
CA GLY A 21 11.48 -3.27 -2.40
C GLY A 21 10.89 -1.86 -2.45
N VAL A 22 11.58 -0.92 -3.12
CA VAL A 22 11.06 0.45 -3.32
C VAL A 22 9.82 0.42 -4.21
N THR A 23 9.82 -0.36 -5.29
CA THR A 23 8.60 -0.50 -6.12
C THR A 23 7.42 -1.04 -5.31
N LEU A 24 7.63 -2.09 -4.51
CA LEU A 24 6.60 -2.61 -3.60
C LEU A 24 6.14 -1.59 -2.57
N ALA A 25 7.05 -0.81 -2.00
CA ALA A 25 6.72 0.24 -1.04
C ALA A 25 5.86 1.34 -1.68
N LEU A 26 6.17 1.77 -2.91
CA LEU A 26 5.38 2.77 -3.64
C LEU A 26 3.98 2.26 -3.98
N ILE A 27 3.88 1.03 -4.48
CA ILE A 27 2.58 0.39 -4.76
C ILE A 27 1.75 0.27 -3.47
N GLY A 28 2.37 -0.20 -2.39
CA GLY A 28 1.73 -0.32 -1.08
C GLY A 28 1.28 1.04 -0.53
N LEU A 29 2.09 2.07 -0.69
CA LEU A 29 1.76 3.44 -0.27
C LEU A 29 0.59 4.00 -1.06
N GLU A 30 0.58 3.84 -2.39
CA GLU A 30 -0.52 4.30 -3.24
C GLU A 30 -1.82 3.57 -2.89
N ALA A 31 -1.77 2.24 -2.76
CA ALA A 31 -2.91 1.44 -2.31
C ALA A 31 -3.41 1.88 -0.93
N LEU A 32 -2.52 2.18 0.01
CA LEU A 32 -2.85 2.68 1.35
C LEU A 32 -3.54 4.05 1.27
N VAL A 33 -3.03 4.98 0.45
CA VAL A 33 -3.60 6.32 0.26
C VAL A 33 -5.00 6.22 -0.35
N LEU A 34 -5.17 5.42 -1.40
CA LEU A 34 -6.47 5.18 -2.04
C LEU A 34 -7.45 4.53 -1.08
N TRP A 35 -7.00 3.55 -0.29
CA TRP A 35 -7.81 2.91 0.73
C TRP A 35 -8.26 3.91 1.80
N ARG A 36 -7.35 4.71 2.35
CA ARG A 36 -7.68 5.77 3.32
C ARG A 36 -8.68 6.76 2.76
N ARG A 37 -8.47 7.23 1.53
CA ARG A 37 -9.38 8.17 0.86
C ARG A 37 -10.76 7.54 0.63
N SER A 38 -10.81 6.29 0.21
CA SER A 38 -12.07 5.56 0.04
C SER A 38 -12.82 5.42 1.36
N ARG A 39 -12.11 5.19 2.47
CA ARG A 39 -12.69 5.08 3.81
C ARG A 39 -13.27 6.39 4.30
N VAL A 40 -12.56 7.51 4.09
CA VAL A 40 -13.07 8.86 4.40
C VAL A 40 -14.32 9.18 3.57
N ARG A 41 -14.32 8.87 2.27
CA ARG A 41 -15.50 9.07 1.40
C ARG A 41 -16.68 8.23 1.85
N ARG A 42 -16.46 6.98 2.26
CA ARG A 42 -17.52 6.12 2.80
C ARG A 42 -18.06 6.65 4.13
N ALA A 43 -17.19 7.16 5.01
CA ALA A 43 -17.62 7.78 6.26
C ALA A 43 -18.46 9.04 6.01
N ALA A 44 -18.06 9.90 5.07
CA ALA A 44 -18.83 11.08 4.68
C ALA A 44 -20.17 10.72 4.03
N GLN A 45 -20.22 9.70 3.18
CA GLN A 45 -21.47 9.20 2.60
C GLN A 45 -22.39 8.56 3.65
N ALA A 46 -21.83 7.87 4.64
CA ALA A 46 -22.60 7.33 5.76
C ALA A 46 -23.21 8.45 6.60
N ALA A 47 -22.43 9.49 6.93
CA ALA A 47 -22.93 10.67 7.63
C ALA A 47 -24.04 11.39 6.84
N ALA A 48 -23.84 11.62 5.54
CA ALA A 48 -24.84 12.26 4.68
C ALA A 48 -26.15 11.44 4.55
N ARG A 49 -26.07 10.10 4.56
CA ARG A 49 -27.27 9.25 4.60
C ARG A 49 -28.01 9.34 5.92
N VAL A 50 -27.30 9.47 7.04
CA VAL A 50 -27.92 9.66 8.36
C VAL A 50 -28.62 11.02 8.42
N ASP A 51 -27.97 12.10 7.95
CA ASP A 51 -28.57 13.44 7.93
C ASP A 51 -29.77 13.55 6.95
N GLY A 52 -29.73 12.86 5.81
CA GLY A 52 -30.82 12.83 4.82
C GLY A 52 -32.04 11.98 5.22
N THR A 53 -32.04 11.39 6.42
CA THR A 53 -33.18 10.61 6.97
C THR A 53 -33.96 11.37 8.05
N ALA A 54 -33.76 12.69 8.19
CA ALA A 54 -34.65 13.54 8.97
C ALA A 54 -35.98 13.75 8.20
N PRO A 55 -37.13 13.29 8.73
CA PRO A 55 -38.45 13.47 8.12
C PRO A 55 -38.92 14.93 8.14
#